data_AF-W0T4C0-F1
#
_entry.id   AF-W0T4C0-F1
#
_cell.length_a   1.000
_cell.length_b   1.000
_cell.length_c   1.000
_cell.angle_alpha   90.00
_cell.angle_beta   90.00
_cell.angle_gamma   90.00
#
_symmetry.space_group_name_H-M   'P 1'
#
loop_
_entity.id
_entity.type
_entity.pdbx_description
1 polymer ?
#
loop_
_entity_poly.entity_id
_entity_poly.type
_entity_poly.pdbx_seq_one_letter_code
_entity_poly.pdbx_strand_id
1 'polypeptide(L)'
;MHQLYRKLLREWRRLSHDKCSQYCIKPQESNLQFWNMVLHDERWDLELYCVVFISHKQTSEYEPIILLSCLTPNPCIPINKAICLNHLSPVLLNYGLVSFYEHLLSSIFERCSGILDSHRRLALAWNRLMIKDFKHNFPTLFSTFSVTQMDAELVNDYVQSQTISIKKNGPNSKSNAENSRFVNTTTEQPIMNMNSQEGCTEQLFMTKRQRIGVSSYINVNPVPEPNDNALENFENCYNLEDRKRKI
;
A
#
# COMPACT_ATOMS: atom_id res chain seq x y z
N MET A 1 -1.95 26.34 4.87
CA MET A 1 -1.33 25.00 4.97
C MET A 1 -1.29 24.61 6.44
N HIS A 2 -1.97 23.52 6.82
CA HIS A 2 -2.11 23.03 8.20
C HIS A 2 -0.76 22.68 8.85
N GLN A 3 -0.65 22.79 10.17
CA GLN A 3 0.60 22.56 10.92
C GLN A 3 1.12 21.13 10.75
N LEU A 4 0.23 20.13 10.73
CA LEU A 4 0.61 18.73 10.48
C LEU A 4 1.35 18.56 9.14
N TYR A 5 0.84 19.10 8.02
CA TYR A 5 1.50 18.96 6.72
C TYR A 5 2.87 19.66 6.70
N ARG A 6 3.01 20.80 7.41
CA ARG A 6 4.31 21.48 7.57
C ARG A 6 5.31 20.64 8.38
N LYS A 7 4.86 19.92 9.42
CA LYS A 7 5.69 18.96 10.18
C LYS A 7 6.14 17.82 9.28
N LEU A 8 5.20 17.12 8.64
CA LEU A 8 5.48 15.95 7.81
C LEU A 8 6.38 16.28 6.61
N LEU A 9 6.15 17.40 5.92
CA LEU A 9 7.04 17.85 4.83
C LEU A 9 8.45 18.19 5.31
N ARG A 10 8.61 18.74 6.53
CA ARG A 10 9.94 19.02 7.11
C ARG A 10 10.69 17.74 7.43
N GLU A 11 10.00 16.74 7.98
CA GLU A 11 10.56 15.42 8.29
C GLU A 11 10.92 14.67 7.01
N TRP A 12 9.98 14.55 6.07
CA TRP A 12 10.24 13.98 4.75
C TRP A 12 11.41 14.63 4.03
N ARG A 13 11.51 15.96 4.04
CA ARG A 13 12.63 16.66 3.41
C ARG A 13 13.98 16.24 4.02
N ARG A 14 14.06 16.04 5.34
CA ARG A 14 15.27 15.52 5.99
C ARG A 14 15.60 14.12 5.50
N LEU A 15 14.61 13.23 5.43
CA LEU A 15 14.78 11.86 4.91
C LEU A 15 15.23 11.86 3.44
N SER A 16 14.65 12.71 2.59
CA SER A 16 15.02 12.81 1.17
C SER A 16 16.45 13.32 0.89
N HIS A 17 17.09 13.95 1.89
CA HIS A 17 18.48 14.37 1.80
C HIS A 17 19.47 13.31 2.33
N ASP A 18 18.98 12.31 3.07
CA ASP A 18 19.79 11.18 3.52
C ASP A 18 19.84 10.12 2.42
N LYS A 19 21.00 10.02 1.75
CA LYS A 19 21.23 9.06 0.66
C LYS A 19 21.20 7.59 1.11
N CYS A 20 21.29 7.34 2.42
CA CYS A 20 21.26 6.00 3.02
C CYS A 20 19.92 5.70 3.74
N SER A 21 18.90 6.56 3.57
CA SER A 21 17.59 6.36 4.18
C SER A 21 16.89 5.12 3.63
N GLN A 22 16.76 4.08 4.46
CA GLN A 22 15.90 2.91 4.23
C GLN A 22 14.41 3.27 4.07
N TYR A 23 14.00 4.47 4.50
CA TYR A 23 12.61 4.91 4.53
C TYR A 23 12.12 5.37 3.16
N CYS A 24 11.39 4.49 2.47
CA CYS A 24 10.83 4.78 1.15
C CYS A 24 9.47 5.49 1.27
N ILE A 25 9.51 6.80 1.55
CA ILE A 25 8.32 7.64 1.76
C ILE A 25 8.37 8.87 0.83
N LYS A 26 7.28 9.16 0.11
CA LYS A 26 7.15 10.36 -0.76
C LYS A 26 5.72 10.93 -0.74
N PRO A 27 5.50 12.22 -0.43
CA PRO A 27 4.18 12.84 -0.55
C PRO A 27 3.74 12.91 -2.02
N GLN A 28 2.44 12.84 -2.29
CA GLN A 28 1.90 13.08 -3.62
C GLN A 28 1.96 14.57 -3.96
N GLU A 29 2.50 14.90 -5.14
CA GLU A 29 2.80 16.27 -5.55
C GLU A 29 1.53 17.14 -5.69
N SER A 30 0.43 16.54 -6.16
CA SER A 30 -0.87 17.21 -6.32
C SER A 30 -1.68 17.32 -5.02
N ASN A 31 -1.42 16.48 -4.01
CA ASN A 31 -2.19 16.46 -2.77
C ASN A 31 -1.39 15.92 -1.58
N LEU A 32 -1.00 16.83 -0.68
CA LEU A 32 -0.24 16.55 0.56
C LEU A 32 -0.99 15.70 1.61
N GLN A 33 -2.25 15.34 1.36
CA GLN A 33 -2.96 14.34 2.15
C GLN A 33 -2.51 12.92 1.80
N PHE A 34 -2.05 12.66 0.58
CA PHE A 34 -1.65 11.32 0.15
C PHE A 34 -0.13 11.16 0.21
N TRP A 35 0.30 10.06 0.81
CA TRP A 35 1.71 9.72 1.04
C TRP A 35 1.96 8.32 0.49
N ASN A 36 2.80 8.23 -0.54
CA ASN A 36 3.27 6.96 -1.06
C ASN A 36 4.34 6.42 -0.10
N MET A 37 4.19 5.16 0.30
CA MET A 37 5.14 4.46 1.16
C MET A 37 5.41 3.08 0.57
N VAL A 38 6.66 2.67 0.52
CA VAL A 38 7.02 1.26 0.30
C VAL A 38 7.51 0.70 1.61
N LEU A 39 6.78 -0.26 2.16
CA LEU A 39 7.20 -1.04 3.32
C LEU A 39 8.03 -2.21 2.81
N HIS A 40 9.34 -2.18 3.04
CA HIS A 40 10.28 -3.23 2.66
C HIS A 40 10.97 -3.77 3.91
N ASP A 41 10.95 -5.09 4.09
CA ASP A 41 11.68 -5.78 5.16
C ASP A 41 12.65 -6.80 4.54
N GLU A 42 13.94 -6.55 4.70
CA GLU A 42 15.04 -7.38 4.19
C GLU A 42 14.98 -8.83 4.73
N ARG A 43 14.38 -9.04 5.91
CA ARG A 43 14.23 -10.38 6.51
C ARG A 43 13.24 -11.26 5.75
N TRP A 44 12.22 -10.64 5.15
CA TRP A 44 11.12 -11.35 4.48
C TRP A 44 11.14 -11.18 2.96
N ASP A 45 12.04 -10.36 2.41
CA ASP A 45 12.16 -10.04 0.97
C ASP A 45 10.79 -9.72 0.35
N LEU A 46 9.98 -8.93 1.07
CA LEU A 46 8.63 -8.56 0.67
C LEU A 46 8.51 -7.04 0.66
N GLU A 47 8.02 -6.53 -0.47
CA GLU A 47 7.92 -5.11 -0.77
C GLU A 47 6.45 -4.70 -0.97
N LEU A 48 5.89 -3.93 -0.04
CA LEU A 48 4.49 -3.52 -0.06
C LEU A 48 4.35 -2.03 -0.40
N TYR A 49 3.93 -1.72 -1.62
CA TYR A 49 3.54 -0.38 -2.01
C TYR A 49 2.18 -0.01 -1.42
N CYS A 50 2.18 1.09 -0.69
CA CYS A 50 1.08 1.56 0.12
C CYS A 50 0.84 3.05 -0.13
N VAL A 51 -0.43 3.45 -0.07
CA VAL A 51 -0.83 4.86 -0.03
C VAL A 51 -1.45 5.13 1.33
N VAL A 52 -0.84 6.04 2.08
CA VAL A 52 -1.36 6.53 3.37
C VAL A 52 -2.03 7.88 3.13
N PHE A 53 -3.33 7.94 3.39
CA PHE A 53 -4.08 9.19 3.47
C PHE A 53 -3.99 9.74 4.90
N ILE A 54 -3.46 10.94 5.05
CA ILE A 54 -3.33 11.68 6.31
C ILE A 54 -4.11 12.98 6.18
N SER A 55 -5.18 13.13 6.94
CA SER A 55 -5.96 14.36 7.02
C SER A 55 -6.19 14.77 8.47
N HIS A 56 -6.84 15.91 8.68
CA HIS A 56 -7.22 16.45 9.99
C HIS A 56 -8.73 16.67 10.03
N LYS A 57 -9.35 16.53 11.19
CA LYS A 57 -10.73 16.99 11.39
C LYS A 57 -10.71 18.52 11.49
N GLN A 58 -11.71 19.19 10.91
CA GLN A 58 -11.88 20.65 11.08
C GLN A 58 -12.07 21.06 12.55
N THR A 59 -12.50 20.11 13.40
CA THR A 59 -12.78 20.31 14.82
C THR A 59 -11.60 19.99 15.75
N SER A 60 -10.50 19.39 15.26
CA SER A 60 -9.34 19.04 16.08
C SER A 60 -8.08 18.85 15.24
N GLU A 61 -7.05 19.67 15.50
CA GLU A 61 -5.73 19.52 14.88
C GLU A 61 -4.94 18.31 15.45
N TYR A 62 -5.35 17.80 16.62
CA TYR A 62 -4.70 16.72 17.36
C TYR A 62 -5.27 15.32 17.07
N GLU A 63 -6.27 15.23 16.19
CA GLU A 63 -6.91 13.96 15.83
C GLU A 63 -6.90 13.75 14.30
N PRO A 64 -5.75 13.35 13.72
CA PRO A 64 -5.65 13.08 12.31
C PRO A 64 -6.47 11.84 11.91
N ILE A 65 -7.01 11.89 10.71
CA ILE A 65 -7.60 10.74 10.03
C ILE A 65 -6.47 10.08 9.23
N ILE A 66 -6.12 8.85 9.59
CA ILE A 66 -5.05 8.08 8.95
C ILE A 66 -5.67 6.83 8.33
N LEU A 67 -5.61 6.71 7.01
CA LEU A 67 -6.08 5.53 6.28
C LEU A 67 -4.94 4.94 5.44
N LEU A 68 -4.75 3.62 5.50
CA LEU A 68 -3.77 2.89 4.71
C LEU A 68 -4.47 2.05 3.63
N SER A 69 -4.06 2.21 2.38
CA SER A 69 -4.46 1.34 1.27
C SER A 69 -3.22 0.68 0.68
N CYS A 70 -3.10 -0.64 0.78
CA CYS A 70 -2.04 -1.38 0.10
C CYS A 70 -2.47 -1.68 -1.35
N LEU A 71 -1.58 -1.38 -2.29
CA LEU A 71 -1.80 -1.60 -3.73
C LEU A 71 -1.14 -2.90 -4.23
N THR A 72 -0.27 -3.51 -3.41
CA THR A 72 0.48 -4.72 -3.74
C THR A 72 -0.22 -5.97 -3.21
N PRO A 73 -0.38 -7.04 -4.00
CA PRO A 73 -0.87 -8.33 -3.53
C PRO A 73 0.03 -8.93 -2.45
N ASN A 74 -0.57 -9.23 -1.30
CA ASN A 74 0.12 -9.83 -0.16
C ASN A 74 -0.89 -10.51 0.78
N PRO A 75 -0.46 -11.46 1.64
CA PRO A 75 -1.36 -12.17 2.56
C PRO A 75 -1.73 -11.37 3.82
N CYS A 76 -1.04 -10.25 4.11
CA CYS A 76 -1.11 -9.56 5.40
C CYS A 76 -2.09 -8.36 5.40
N ILE A 77 -2.32 -7.75 4.24
CA ILE A 77 -3.15 -6.56 4.05
C ILE A 77 -4.17 -6.81 2.91
N PRO A 78 -5.48 -6.65 3.14
CA PRO A 78 -6.47 -6.74 2.07
C PRO A 78 -6.28 -5.65 1.01
N ILE A 79 -6.00 -6.07 -0.21
CA ILE A 79 -5.91 -5.22 -1.41
C ILE A 79 -7.25 -4.51 -1.63
N ASN A 80 -7.21 -3.29 -2.16
CA ASN A 80 -8.39 -2.48 -2.50
C ASN A 80 -9.31 -2.14 -1.29
N LYS A 81 -8.84 -2.33 -0.05
CA LYS A 81 -9.53 -1.88 1.16
C LYS A 81 -8.66 -0.87 1.90
N ALA A 82 -9.29 0.20 2.38
CA ALA A 82 -8.67 1.16 3.28
C ALA A 82 -8.76 0.66 4.73
N ILE A 83 -7.62 0.59 5.42
CA ILE A 83 -7.51 0.27 6.84
C ILE A 83 -7.47 1.59 7.63
N CYS A 84 -8.30 1.70 8.67
CA CYS A 84 -8.24 2.83 9.60
C CYS A 84 -7.09 2.66 10.60
N LEU A 85 -6.19 3.65 10.63
CA LEU A 85 -5.01 3.70 11.48
C LEU A 85 -5.04 4.86 12.48
N ASN A 86 -6.23 5.42 12.79
CA ASN A 86 -6.37 6.54 13.71
C ASN A 86 -5.78 6.24 15.11
N HIS A 87 -5.69 4.97 15.52
CA HIS A 87 -5.03 4.55 16.76
C HIS A 87 -3.52 4.82 16.77
N LEU A 88 -2.89 4.97 15.60
CA LEU A 88 -1.48 5.36 15.44
C LEU A 88 -1.25 6.87 15.39
N SER A 89 -2.31 7.68 15.57
CA SER A 89 -2.20 9.15 15.65
C SER A 89 -1.15 9.62 16.67
N PRO A 90 -1.07 9.06 17.90
CA PRO A 90 -0.03 9.45 18.85
C PRO A 90 1.38 9.17 18.34
N VAL A 91 1.58 8.09 17.57
CA VAL A 91 2.88 7.75 16.99
C VAL A 91 3.32 8.83 16.00
N LEU A 92 2.46 9.16 15.04
CA LEU A 92 2.71 10.18 14.01
C LEU A 92 2.87 11.60 14.61
N LEU A 93 2.05 11.95 15.61
CA LEU A 93 2.05 13.28 16.21
C LEU A 93 3.23 13.52 17.16
N ASN A 94 3.62 12.52 17.96
CA ASN A 94 4.67 12.69 18.97
C ASN A 94 6.06 12.30 18.45
N TYR A 95 6.18 11.18 17.73
CA TYR A 95 7.48 10.62 17.29
C TYR A 95 7.77 10.89 15.80
N GLY A 96 6.74 11.21 15.01
CA GLY A 96 6.91 11.66 13.62
C GLY A 96 6.86 10.55 12.58
N LEU A 97 7.22 10.92 11.35
CA LEU A 97 7.01 10.10 10.16
C LEU A 97 7.86 8.82 10.13
N VAL A 98 9.08 8.85 10.70
CA VAL A 98 9.98 7.68 10.78
C VAL A 98 9.40 6.62 11.71
N SER A 99 9.13 6.95 12.97
CA SER A 99 8.59 5.98 13.92
C SER A 99 7.18 5.50 13.57
N PHE A 100 6.41 6.31 12.83
CA PHE A 100 5.15 5.84 12.23
C PHE A 100 5.38 4.77 11.15
N TYR A 101 6.37 4.96 10.28
CA TYR A 101 6.76 3.95 9.28
C TYR A 101 7.32 2.68 9.94
N GLU A 102 8.24 2.81 10.90
CA GLU A 102 8.84 1.67 11.62
C GLU A 102 7.77 0.84 12.34
N HIS A 103 6.82 1.51 13.02
CA HIS A 103 5.73 0.84 13.71
C HIS A 103 4.73 0.17 12.76
N LEU A 104 4.50 0.74 11.56
CA LEU A 104 3.74 0.07 10.50
C LEU A 104 4.48 -1.17 9.98
N LEU A 105 5.77 -1.04 9.71
CA LEU A 105 6.61 -2.13 9.24
C LEU A 105 6.55 -3.31 10.22
N SER A 106 6.86 -3.08 11.51
CA SER A 106 6.80 -4.16 12.51
C SER A 106 5.39 -4.75 12.65
N SER A 107 4.36 -3.90 12.81
CA SER A 107 2.98 -4.36 13.05
C SER A 107 2.37 -5.15 11.89
N ILE A 108 2.82 -4.91 10.65
CA ILE A 108 2.38 -5.65 9.46
C ILE A 108 3.19 -6.94 9.33
N PHE A 109 4.52 -6.86 9.39
CA PHE A 109 5.40 -8.00 9.11
C PHE A 109 5.44 -9.03 10.26
N GLU A 110 5.16 -8.64 11.50
CA GLU A 110 4.92 -9.59 12.61
C GLU A 110 3.74 -10.54 12.33
N ARG A 111 2.75 -10.11 11.53
CA ARG A 111 1.58 -10.91 11.14
C ARG A 111 1.83 -11.73 9.87
N CYS A 112 2.93 -11.46 9.18
CA CYS A 112 3.29 -12.07 7.92
C CYS A 112 4.04 -13.40 8.09
N SER A 113 3.51 -14.32 8.89
CA SER A 113 4.09 -15.65 9.03
C SER A 113 3.77 -16.54 7.82
N GLY A 114 4.75 -17.35 7.39
CA GLY A 114 4.55 -18.34 6.32
C GLY A 114 4.39 -17.77 4.90
N ILE A 115 4.89 -16.56 4.60
CA ILE A 115 4.88 -16.04 3.22
C ILE A 115 5.72 -16.94 2.31
N LEU A 116 5.07 -17.60 1.35
CA LEU A 116 5.69 -18.31 0.24
C LEU A 116 6.47 -17.37 -0.69
N ASP A 117 7.58 -17.85 -1.26
CA ASP A 117 8.43 -17.06 -2.17
C ASP A 117 7.67 -16.54 -3.41
N SER A 118 6.65 -17.28 -3.87
CA SER A 118 5.75 -16.83 -4.94
C SER A 118 5.00 -15.54 -4.60
N HIS A 119 4.60 -15.33 -3.34
CA HIS A 119 3.95 -14.08 -2.92
C HIS A 119 4.93 -12.91 -2.86
N ARG A 120 6.17 -13.14 -2.42
CA ARG A 120 7.26 -12.14 -2.40
C ARG A 120 7.58 -11.66 -3.81
N ARG A 121 7.80 -12.64 -4.70
CA ARG A 121 8.13 -12.43 -6.10
C ARG A 121 6.98 -11.78 -6.88
N LEU A 122 5.74 -12.18 -6.61
CA LEU A 122 4.54 -11.50 -7.10
C LEU A 122 4.49 -10.04 -6.64
N ALA A 123 4.75 -9.74 -5.36
CA ALA A 123 4.71 -8.38 -4.82
C ALA A 123 5.75 -7.47 -5.49
N LEU A 124 6.99 -7.94 -5.62
CA LEU A 124 8.07 -7.25 -6.33
C LEU A 124 7.69 -6.97 -7.80
N ALA A 125 7.25 -8.01 -8.54
CA ALA A 125 6.88 -7.90 -9.94
C ALA A 125 5.66 -6.98 -10.17
N TRP A 126 4.63 -7.10 -9.33
CA TRP A 126 3.43 -6.28 -9.38
C TRP A 126 3.74 -4.79 -9.25
N ASN A 127 4.66 -4.44 -8.34
CA ASN A 127 5.06 -3.06 -8.12
C ASN A 127 5.76 -2.44 -9.36
N ARG A 128 6.49 -3.23 -10.16
CA ARG A 128 7.12 -2.77 -11.41
C ARG A 128 6.14 -2.75 -12.59
N LEU A 129 5.24 -3.74 -12.70
CA LEU A 129 4.36 -3.94 -13.85
C LEU A 129 3.01 -3.20 -13.75
N MET A 130 2.40 -3.16 -12.57
CA MET A 130 1.00 -2.76 -12.39
C MET A 130 0.85 -1.34 -11.81
N ILE A 131 1.81 -0.90 -10.99
CA ILE A 131 1.78 0.40 -10.31
C ILE A 131 2.54 1.44 -11.15
N LYS A 132 1.82 2.12 -12.05
CA LYS A 132 2.37 3.09 -13.03
C LYS A 132 3.30 4.13 -12.41
N ASP A 133 2.95 4.65 -11.23
CA ASP A 133 3.71 5.70 -10.55
C ASP A 133 4.89 5.17 -9.70
N PHE A 134 5.10 3.85 -9.60
CA PHE A 134 6.16 3.27 -8.77
C PHE A 134 7.55 3.73 -9.24
N LYS A 135 7.84 3.59 -10.54
CA LYS A 135 9.13 4.00 -11.13
C LYS A 135 9.45 5.48 -10.91
N HIS A 136 8.43 6.34 -10.96
CA HIS A 136 8.58 7.77 -10.74
C HIS A 136 8.76 8.14 -9.26
N ASN A 137 8.12 7.42 -8.35
CA ASN A 137 8.19 7.71 -6.91
C ASN A 137 9.41 7.09 -6.24
N PHE A 138 9.83 5.88 -6.66
CA PHE A 138 10.93 5.11 -6.07
C PHE A 138 11.85 4.51 -7.15
N PRO A 139 12.55 5.33 -7.95
CA PRO A 139 13.37 4.85 -9.07
C PRO A 139 14.49 3.91 -8.63
N THR A 140 15.10 4.15 -7.45
CA THR A 140 16.13 3.27 -6.89
C THR A 140 15.58 1.87 -6.63
N LEU A 141 14.45 1.74 -5.91
CA LEU A 141 13.78 0.44 -5.72
C LEU A 141 13.34 -0.17 -7.05
N PHE A 142 12.83 0.62 -8.00
CA PHE A 142 12.46 0.08 -9.31
C PHE A 142 13.66 -0.63 -9.98
N SER A 143 14.87 -0.12 -9.81
CA SER A 143 16.10 -0.69 -10.37
C SER A 143 16.68 -1.91 -9.63
N THR A 144 16.25 -2.22 -8.40
CA THR A 144 16.79 -3.38 -7.64
C THR A 144 16.24 -4.72 -8.10
N PHE A 145 15.16 -4.75 -8.87
CA PHE A 145 14.50 -5.97 -9.32
C PHE A 145 14.23 -5.97 -10.83
N SER A 146 14.92 -6.86 -11.55
CA SER A 146 14.70 -7.09 -12.98
C SER A 146 13.55 -8.07 -13.19
N VAL A 147 12.45 -7.60 -13.77
CA VAL A 147 11.27 -8.42 -14.09
C VAL A 147 11.62 -9.43 -15.20
N THR A 148 11.36 -10.71 -14.97
CA THR A 148 11.50 -11.78 -15.98
C THR A 148 10.14 -12.17 -16.59
N GLN A 149 10.15 -12.94 -17.67
CA GLN A 149 8.93 -13.47 -18.29
C GLN A 149 8.05 -14.26 -17.31
N MET A 150 8.66 -15.09 -16.45
CA MET A 150 7.95 -15.85 -15.42
C MET A 150 7.27 -14.94 -14.37
N ASP A 151 7.82 -13.75 -14.13
CA ASP A 151 7.24 -12.76 -13.21
C ASP A 151 6.00 -12.08 -13.82
N ALA A 152 6.02 -11.83 -15.14
CA ALA A 152 4.86 -11.34 -15.87
C ALA A 152 3.74 -12.39 -15.93
N GLU A 153 4.07 -13.66 -16.14
CA GLU A 153 3.14 -14.79 -16.07
C GLU A 153 2.49 -14.91 -14.69
N LEU A 154 3.29 -14.84 -13.61
CA LEU A 154 2.80 -14.85 -12.22
C LEU A 154 1.83 -13.70 -11.91
N VAL A 155 2.08 -12.50 -12.43
CA VAL A 155 1.15 -11.36 -12.32
C VAL A 155 -0.12 -11.59 -13.13
N ASN A 156 -0.01 -12.11 -14.36
CA ASN A 156 -1.16 -12.41 -15.21
C ASN A 156 -2.08 -13.46 -14.59
N ASP A 157 -1.52 -14.56 -14.07
CA ASP A 157 -2.27 -15.61 -13.36
C ASP A 157 -3.01 -15.05 -12.14
N TYR A 158 -2.35 -14.16 -11.38
CA TYR A 158 -2.99 -13.48 -10.27
C TYR A 158 -4.20 -12.64 -10.72
N VAL A 159 -4.05 -11.80 -11.75
CA VAL A 159 -5.14 -10.97 -12.30
C VAL A 159 -6.31 -11.83 -12.83
N GLN A 160 -6.01 -12.96 -13.49
CA GLN A 160 -7.02 -13.89 -13.97
C GLN A 160 -7.78 -14.54 -12.80
N SER A 161 -7.08 -14.95 -11.74
CA SER A 161 -7.69 -15.57 -10.55
C SER A 161 -8.70 -14.64 -9.86
N GLN A 162 -8.38 -13.35 -9.74
CA GLN A 162 -9.27 -12.31 -9.20
C GLN A 162 -10.51 -12.09 -10.08
N THR A 163 -10.35 -12.18 -11.41
CA THR A 163 -11.46 -12.06 -12.35
C THR A 163 -12.46 -13.23 -12.22
N ILE A 164 -11.96 -14.43 -11.94
CA ILE A 164 -12.80 -15.64 -11.75
C ILE A 164 -13.54 -15.59 -10.41
N SER A 165 -12.90 -15.14 -9.33
CA SER A 165 -13.54 -15.04 -8.00
C SER A 165 -14.71 -14.05 -7.98
N ILE A 166 -14.57 -12.91 -8.66
CA ILE A 166 -15.64 -11.91 -8.81
C ILE A 166 -16.83 -12.50 -9.58
N LYS A 167 -16.60 -13.25 -10.66
CA LYS A 167 -17.69 -13.87 -11.46
C LYS A 167 -18.50 -14.91 -10.67
N LYS A 168 -17.86 -15.68 -9.78
CA LYS A 168 -18.55 -16.70 -8.95
C LYS A 168 -19.45 -16.09 -7.87
N ASN A 169 -19.12 -14.90 -7.38
CA ASN A 169 -19.86 -14.20 -6.32
C ASN A 169 -20.95 -13.24 -6.84
N GLY A 170 -21.31 -13.31 -8.12
CA GLY A 170 -22.42 -12.54 -8.68
C GLY A 170 -23.79 -13.00 -8.17
N PRO A 171 -24.81 -12.13 -8.16
CA PRO A 171 -26.13 -12.39 -7.52
C PRO A 171 -26.99 -13.46 -8.21
N ASN A 172 -26.50 -14.13 -9.25
CA ASN A 172 -27.22 -15.17 -10.00
C ASN A 172 -26.70 -16.60 -9.76
N SER A 173 -25.73 -16.79 -8.85
CA SER A 173 -25.20 -18.10 -8.46
C SER A 173 -26.21 -18.89 -7.61
N LYS A 174 -27.30 -19.38 -8.22
CA LYS A 174 -28.15 -20.42 -7.60
C LYS A 174 -27.31 -21.67 -7.41
N SER A 175 -27.09 -22.05 -6.16
CA SER A 175 -26.38 -23.27 -5.78
C SER A 175 -27.19 -24.51 -6.13
N ASN A 176 -26.75 -25.28 -7.12
CA ASN A 176 -27.03 -26.72 -7.12
C ASN A 176 -25.99 -27.37 -6.22
N ALA A 177 -26.43 -27.76 -5.02
CA ALA A 177 -25.61 -28.52 -4.09
C ALA A 177 -25.80 -30.02 -4.36
N GLU A 178 -24.73 -30.72 -4.76
CA GLU A 178 -24.67 -32.18 -4.67
C GLU A 178 -23.34 -32.66 -4.07
N ASN A 179 -23.49 -33.31 -2.91
CA ASN A 179 -22.72 -34.45 -2.42
C ASN A 179 -21.18 -34.44 -2.52
N SER A 180 -20.55 -34.13 -1.38
CA SER A 180 -19.49 -35.00 -0.86
C SER A 180 -19.68 -35.20 0.64
N ARG A 181 -19.87 -36.46 1.06
CA ARG A 181 -20.01 -36.84 2.47
C ARG A 181 -18.61 -37.06 3.05
N PHE A 182 -18.29 -36.45 4.18
CA PHE A 182 -17.32 -37.01 5.11
C PHE A 182 -17.84 -36.96 6.55
N VAL A 183 -17.36 -37.89 7.36
CA VAL A 183 -18.02 -38.38 8.57
C VAL A 183 -17.69 -37.53 9.80
N ASN A 184 -18.70 -37.26 10.64
CA ASN A 184 -18.53 -36.67 11.95
C ASN A 184 -17.88 -37.68 12.93
N THR A 185 -16.91 -37.22 13.72
CA THR A 185 -16.58 -37.85 14.99
C THR A 185 -16.63 -36.79 16.10
N THR A 186 -17.38 -37.07 17.15
CA THR A 186 -17.85 -36.11 18.16
C THR A 186 -16.90 -36.03 19.36
N THR A 187 -16.63 -34.83 19.87
CA THR A 187 -16.31 -34.65 21.30
C THR A 187 -16.87 -33.32 21.86
N GLU A 188 -17.63 -33.44 22.95
CA GLU A 188 -18.20 -32.38 23.81
C GLU A 188 -17.23 -32.01 24.96
N GLN A 189 -17.31 -30.92 25.76
CA GLN A 189 -18.15 -29.72 25.99
C GLN A 189 -17.22 -28.69 26.75
N PRO A 190 -17.64 -27.55 27.35
CA PRO A 190 -18.93 -26.83 27.38
C PRO A 190 -18.87 -25.32 27.09
N ILE A 191 -20.05 -24.69 27.07
CA ILE A 191 -20.27 -23.23 26.97
C ILE A 191 -20.18 -22.57 28.36
N MET A 192 -19.57 -21.37 28.46
CA MET A 192 -19.95 -20.38 29.46
C MET A 192 -20.34 -19.05 28.80
N ASN A 193 -21.40 -18.47 29.33
CA ASN A 193 -22.16 -17.37 28.75
C ASN A 193 -22.04 -16.15 29.68
N MET A 194 -21.70 -14.97 29.17
CA MET A 194 -21.73 -13.71 29.93
C MET A 194 -22.05 -12.54 28.99
N ASN A 195 -23.25 -11.99 29.17
CA ASN A 195 -23.70 -10.79 28.49
C ASN A 195 -23.29 -9.54 29.29
N SER A 196 -22.86 -8.49 28.59
CA SER A 196 -23.21 -7.12 28.97
C SER A 196 -23.31 -6.24 27.72
N GLN A 197 -24.42 -5.54 27.57
CA GLN A 197 -24.65 -4.55 26.52
C GLN A 197 -24.21 -3.17 27.01
N GLU A 198 -23.69 -2.36 26.11
CA GLU A 198 -23.88 -0.90 25.96
C GLU A 198 -22.99 -0.47 24.77
N GLY A 199 -23.40 0.35 23.81
CA GLY A 199 -24.58 1.19 23.72
C GLY A 199 -24.22 2.45 22.94
N CYS A 200 -24.00 2.34 21.62
CA CYS A 200 -23.60 3.48 20.77
C CYS A 200 -24.53 3.62 19.57
N THR A 201 -25.32 4.70 19.56
CA THR A 201 -26.38 4.95 18.58
C THR A 201 -25.84 5.61 17.31
N GLU A 202 -25.95 4.91 16.18
CA GLU A 202 -25.73 5.51 14.86
C GLU A 202 -26.87 6.48 14.51
N GLN A 203 -26.66 7.79 14.69
CA GLN A 203 -27.55 8.81 14.15
C GLN A 203 -27.06 9.35 12.80
N LEU A 204 -27.79 8.93 11.77
CA LEU A 204 -27.99 9.56 10.46
C LEU A 204 -27.35 10.94 10.23
N PHE A 205 -26.29 10.97 9.40
CA PHE A 205 -25.94 12.15 8.60
C PHE A 205 -25.93 11.81 7.11
N MET A 206 -27.13 11.75 6.51
CA MET A 206 -27.33 11.68 5.07
C MET A 206 -27.18 13.06 4.42
N THR A 207 -25.93 13.48 4.17
CA THR A 207 -25.64 14.56 3.22
C THR A 207 -24.98 14.00 1.95
N LYS A 208 -25.49 14.42 0.79
CA LYS A 208 -25.18 13.89 -0.54
C LYS A 208 -23.69 14.03 -0.89
N ARG A 209 -22.87 13.02 -0.56
CA ARG A 209 -21.51 12.90 -1.09
C ARG A 209 -21.56 12.38 -2.53
N GLN A 210 -21.03 13.16 -3.47
CA GLN A 210 -20.63 12.63 -4.77
C GLN A 210 -19.65 11.48 -4.56
N ARG A 211 -19.95 10.31 -5.13
CA ARG A 211 -19.01 9.18 -5.17
C ARG A 211 -17.88 9.51 -6.15
N ILE A 212 -16.83 10.18 -5.67
CA ILE A 212 -15.51 10.05 -6.31
C ILE A 212 -15.00 8.66 -5.94
N GLY A 213 -15.36 7.68 -6.77
CA GLY A 213 -14.96 6.30 -6.56
C GLY A 213 -13.48 6.13 -6.82
N VAL A 214 -12.74 5.63 -5.82
CA VAL A 214 -11.33 5.19 -5.95
C VAL A 214 -11.17 4.05 -6.99
N SER A 215 -12.28 3.54 -7.52
CA SER A 215 -12.34 2.63 -8.68
C SER A 215 -11.71 3.19 -9.98
N SER A 216 -11.45 4.50 -10.09
CA SER A 216 -10.85 5.09 -11.31
C SER A 216 -9.41 4.68 -11.58
N TYR A 217 -8.72 4.04 -10.63
CA TYR A 217 -7.32 3.63 -10.77
C TYR A 217 -7.14 2.24 -11.39
N ILE A 218 -8.21 1.43 -11.50
CA ILE A 218 -8.15 0.09 -12.11
C ILE A 218 -8.60 0.17 -13.58
N ASN A 219 -7.78 0.83 -14.40
CA ASN A 219 -7.81 0.64 -15.86
C ASN A 219 -6.40 0.23 -16.31
N VAL A 220 -6.17 -1.09 -16.20
CA VAL A 220 -4.90 -1.74 -16.53
C VAL A 220 -4.98 -2.20 -17.98
N ASN A 221 -4.56 -1.33 -18.90
CA ASN A 221 -4.12 -1.78 -20.21
C ASN A 221 -2.67 -2.25 -20.07
N PRO A 222 -2.29 -3.44 -20.59
CA PRO A 222 -0.89 -3.83 -20.68
C PRO A 222 -0.13 -2.82 -21.55
N VAL A 223 1.11 -2.52 -21.15
CA VAL A 223 2.01 -1.64 -21.89
C VAL A 223 2.50 -2.38 -23.14
N PRO A 224 2.46 -1.78 -24.35
CA PRO A 224 3.07 -2.39 -25.53
C PRO A 224 4.58 -2.56 -25.36
N GLU A 225 5.13 -3.63 -25.91
CA GLU A 225 6.56 -3.95 -25.84
C GLU A 225 7.44 -2.78 -26.36
N PRO A 226 8.60 -2.51 -25.73
CA PRO A 226 9.53 -1.52 -26.24
C PRO A 226 10.18 -2.01 -27.55
N ASN A 227 10.29 -1.12 -28.53
CA ASN A 227 10.91 -1.40 -29.81
C ASN A 227 12.44 -1.20 -29.69
N ASP A 228 13.23 -2.26 -29.85
CA ASP A 228 14.68 -2.34 -29.59
C ASP A 228 15.57 -1.59 -30.62
N ASN A 229 15.20 -0.36 -31.01
CA ASN A 229 15.94 0.45 -31.98
C ASN A 229 16.11 1.92 -31.54
N ALA A 230 16.68 2.12 -30.34
CA ALA A 230 17.05 3.44 -29.82
C ALA A 230 18.38 3.43 -29.05
N LEU A 231 19.45 2.95 -29.69
CA LEU A 231 20.81 3.38 -29.32
C LEU A 231 21.00 4.81 -29.85
N GLU A 232 21.26 5.78 -28.96
CA GLU A 232 22.46 6.65 -29.02
C GLU A 232 22.46 7.78 -27.97
N ASN A 233 23.67 8.16 -27.55
CA ASN A 233 24.07 9.45 -26.97
C ASN A 233 23.47 9.89 -25.62
N PHE A 234 24.17 9.54 -24.53
CA PHE A 234 24.25 10.36 -23.31
C PHE A 234 25.69 10.40 -22.77
N GLU A 235 26.48 11.34 -23.28
CA GLU A 235 27.72 11.77 -22.62
C GLU A 235 27.49 13.06 -21.80
N ASN A 236 28.29 13.22 -20.74
CA ASN A 236 28.66 14.49 -20.11
C ASN A 236 27.56 15.33 -19.43
N CYS A 237 27.33 15.02 -18.15
CA CYS A 237 26.87 16.01 -17.16
C CYS A 237 27.59 15.89 -15.81
N TYR A 238 28.90 16.14 -15.84
CA TYR A 238 29.70 16.53 -14.68
C TYR A 238 30.36 17.89 -14.98
N ASN A 239 30.49 18.74 -13.95
CA ASN A 239 31.04 20.11 -13.90
C ASN A 239 30.04 21.27 -13.98
N LEU A 240 29.43 21.64 -12.85
CA LEU A 240 28.89 23.00 -12.65
C LEU A 240 28.79 23.45 -11.17
N GLU A 241 29.73 23.02 -10.31
CA GLU A 241 29.90 23.53 -8.94
C GLU A 241 31.33 24.02 -8.68
N ASP A 242 31.77 25.12 -9.32
CA ASP A 242 33.01 25.79 -8.89
C ASP A 242 33.11 27.31 -9.20
N ARG A 243 31.96 28.01 -9.29
CA ARG A 243 31.91 29.47 -9.48
C ARG A 243 30.84 30.15 -8.64
N LYS A 244 31.13 30.35 -7.33
CA LYS A 244 30.51 31.40 -6.48
C LYS A 244 31.18 31.57 -5.10
N ARG A 245 32.46 31.93 -5.06
CA ARG A 245 33.09 32.59 -3.89
C ARG A 245 34.16 33.61 -4.31
N LYS A 246 33.73 34.79 -4.77
CA LYS A 246 34.47 36.06 -4.71
C LYS A 246 33.47 37.22 -4.77
N ILE A 247 33.20 37.80 -3.60
CA ILE A 247 32.95 39.20 -3.22
C ILE A 247 32.81 39.15 -1.70
#